data_AF-A0A2H0LG11-F1
#
_entry.id   AF-A0A2H0LG11-F1
#
_cell.length_a   1.000
_cell.length_b   1.000
_cell.length_c   1.000
_cell.angle_alpha   90.00
_cell.angle_beta   90.00
_cell.angle_gamma   90.00
#
_symmetry.space_group_name_H-M   'P 1'
#
loop_
_entity.id
_entity.type
_entity.pdbx_description
1 polymer ?
#
loop_
_entity_poly.entity_id
_entity_poly.type
_entity_poly.pdbx_seq_one_letter_code
_entity_poly.pdbx_strand_id
1 'polypeptide(L)'
;MRAKMDALQKEMHEMPSTPGGEDPDRLMRRIEDLEWIQQTEALSATKEKEMSKRIKELRKKMPNASRNMTVRAEMRGLREAIRNKSGEAKALREEMEKHARLADEQHAKRVALLEKARKMEEKLADVLKELGDVRDKADDAHEGFLEARGEARRITDAERAKEKAEKDAKDKEMRSKLGEQAKAILTKFKAGEKLSFEEIQVLQETGAL
;
A
#
# COMPACT_ATOMS: atom_id res chain seq x y z
N MET A 1 -43.25 -15.18 0.77
CA MET A 1 -44.10 -14.44 -0.19
C MET A 1 -44.60 -15.31 -1.33
N ARG A 2 -43.73 -16.04 -2.06
CA ARG A 2 -44.14 -16.94 -3.16
C ARG A 2 -45.10 -18.05 -2.70
N ALA A 3 -44.76 -18.81 -1.67
CA ALA A 3 -45.65 -19.85 -1.12
C ALA A 3 -47.04 -19.32 -0.68
N LYS A 4 -47.12 -18.07 -0.18
CA LYS A 4 -48.40 -17.42 0.18
C LYS A 4 -49.19 -17.01 -1.06
N MET A 5 -48.51 -16.56 -2.12
CA MET A 5 -49.13 -16.26 -3.41
C MET A 5 -49.65 -17.54 -4.08
N ASP A 6 -48.89 -18.64 -4.03
CA ASP A 6 -49.27 -19.93 -4.59
C ASP A 6 -50.48 -20.52 -3.85
N ALA A 7 -50.53 -20.38 -2.53
CA ALA A 7 -51.68 -20.77 -1.70
C ALA A 7 -52.94 -19.95 -2.04
N LEU A 8 -52.83 -18.62 -2.17
CA LEU A 8 -53.95 -17.75 -2.55
C LEU A 8 -54.40 -17.99 -4.00
N GLN A 9 -53.48 -18.34 -4.89
CA GLN A 9 -53.80 -18.69 -6.28
C GLN A 9 -54.53 -20.03 -6.37
N LYS A 10 -54.13 -21.01 -5.54
CA LYS A 10 -54.84 -22.28 -5.39
C LYS A 10 -56.25 -22.07 -4.80
N GLU A 11 -56.37 -21.25 -3.76
CA GLU A 11 -57.67 -20.88 -3.16
C GLU A 11 -58.59 -20.20 -4.19
N MET A 12 -58.05 -19.31 -5.04
CA MET A 12 -58.79 -18.71 -6.15
C MET A 12 -59.22 -19.70 -7.22
N HIS A 13 -58.45 -20.75 -7.46
CA HIS A 13 -58.74 -21.77 -8.46
C HIS A 13 -59.78 -22.79 -7.97
N GLU A 14 -59.79 -23.08 -6.66
CA GLU A 14 -60.75 -23.97 -6.01
C GLU A 14 -62.11 -23.31 -5.75
N MET A 15 -62.18 -21.97 -5.67
CA MET A 15 -63.45 -21.26 -5.58
C MET A 15 -64.25 -21.39 -6.89
N PRO A 16 -65.55 -21.77 -6.85
CA PRO A 16 -66.35 -21.94 -8.04
C PRO A 16 -66.37 -20.65 -8.87
N SER A 17 -65.93 -20.77 -10.12
CA SER A 17 -65.79 -19.65 -11.05
C SER A 17 -67.15 -18.99 -11.24
N THR A 18 -67.30 -17.78 -10.70
CA THR A 18 -68.25 -16.81 -11.24
C THR A 18 -67.50 -16.09 -12.36
N PRO A 19 -67.82 -16.34 -13.65
CA PRO A 19 -67.18 -15.66 -14.75
C PRO A 19 -67.49 -14.16 -14.62
N GLY A 20 -66.47 -13.37 -14.32
CA GLY A 20 -66.64 -11.97 -13.92
C GLY A 20 -67.28 -11.86 -12.55
N GLY A 21 -66.49 -12.04 -11.50
CA GLY A 21 -66.93 -11.91 -10.10
C GLY A 21 -67.86 -10.71 -9.93
N GLU A 22 -69.14 -10.99 -9.75
CA GLU A 22 -70.13 -9.97 -9.44
C GLU A 22 -69.68 -9.32 -8.14
N ASP A 23 -69.52 -7.99 -8.17
CA ASP A 23 -69.18 -7.20 -7.01
C ASP A 23 -70.15 -7.54 -5.85
N PRO A 24 -69.64 -7.90 -4.65
CA PRO A 24 -70.49 -8.16 -3.49
C PRO A 24 -71.56 -7.08 -3.28
N ASP A 25 -71.21 -5.82 -3.55
CA ASP A 25 -72.12 -4.67 -3.39
C ASP A 25 -73.21 -4.68 -4.47
N ARG A 26 -72.91 -5.12 -5.69
CA ARG A 26 -73.91 -5.30 -6.75
C ARG A 26 -74.83 -6.47 -6.48
N LEU A 27 -74.31 -7.56 -5.91
CA LEU A 27 -75.12 -8.70 -5.47
C LEU A 27 -76.07 -8.31 -4.34
N MET A 28 -75.59 -7.50 -3.38
CA MET A 28 -76.39 -6.99 -2.27
C MET A 28 -77.53 -6.11 -2.76
N ARG A 29 -77.25 -5.11 -3.59
CA ARG A 29 -78.29 -4.24 -4.20
C ARG A 29 -79.34 -5.04 -4.97
N ARG A 30 -78.91 -6.05 -5.73
CA ARG A 30 -79.84 -6.89 -6.50
C ARG A 30 -80.72 -7.78 -5.62
N ILE A 31 -80.25 -8.18 -4.44
CA ILE A 31 -81.06 -8.89 -3.44
C ILE A 31 -82.06 -7.93 -2.81
N GLU A 32 -81.62 -6.72 -2.42
CA GLU A 32 -82.48 -5.68 -1.86
C GLU A 32 -83.60 -5.28 -2.82
N ASP A 33 -83.29 -5.08 -4.11
CA ASP A 33 -84.28 -4.76 -5.14
C ASP A 33 -85.32 -5.87 -5.29
N LEU A 34 -84.90 -7.14 -5.29
CA LEU A 34 -85.81 -8.28 -5.40
C LEU A 34 -86.66 -8.47 -4.13
N GLU A 35 -86.10 -8.20 -2.96
CA GLU A 35 -86.82 -8.25 -1.68
C GLU A 35 -87.84 -7.11 -1.57
N TRP A 36 -87.49 -5.93 -2.06
CA TRP A 36 -88.41 -4.80 -2.16
C TRP A 36 -89.60 -5.13 -3.07
N ILE A 37 -89.35 -5.67 -4.27
CA ILE A 37 -90.40 -6.08 -5.20
C ILE A 37 -91.29 -7.18 -4.56
N GLN A 38 -90.69 -8.16 -3.88
CA GLN A 38 -91.43 -9.21 -3.17
C GLN A 38 -92.37 -8.65 -2.09
N GLN A 39 -91.95 -7.58 -1.39
CA GLN A 39 -92.73 -6.98 -0.30
C GLN A 39 -93.80 -6.00 -0.77
N THR A 40 -93.62 -5.38 -1.95
CA THR A 40 -94.44 -4.24 -2.39
C THR A 40 -95.39 -4.56 -3.55
N GLU A 41 -95.10 -5.58 -4.36
CA GLU A 41 -95.93 -5.95 -5.50
C GLU A 41 -96.85 -7.16 -5.21
N ALA A 42 -98.10 -7.09 -5.71
CA ALA A 42 -99.03 -8.22 -5.66
C ALA A 42 -98.66 -9.27 -6.74
N LEU A 43 -97.73 -10.15 -6.39
CA LEU A 43 -97.24 -11.22 -7.27
C LEU A 43 -98.12 -12.47 -7.20
N SER A 44 -98.15 -13.26 -8.28
CA SER A 44 -98.73 -14.60 -8.24
C SER A 44 -97.82 -15.54 -7.43
N ALA A 45 -98.40 -16.55 -6.76
CA ALA A 45 -97.66 -17.52 -5.95
C ALA A 45 -96.51 -18.22 -6.72
N THR A 46 -96.64 -18.37 -8.04
CA THR A 46 -95.59 -18.91 -8.92
C THR A 46 -94.39 -17.95 -9.05
N LYS A 47 -94.64 -16.66 -9.29
CA LYS A 47 -93.61 -15.63 -9.43
C LYS A 47 -92.90 -15.37 -8.10
N GLU A 48 -93.63 -15.37 -6.99
CA GLU A 48 -93.05 -15.22 -5.65
C GLU A 48 -92.09 -16.37 -5.32
N LYS A 49 -92.46 -17.60 -5.69
CA LYS A 49 -91.60 -18.79 -5.51
C LYS A 49 -90.33 -18.73 -6.37
N GLU A 50 -90.44 -18.26 -7.60
CA GLU A 50 -89.27 -18.04 -8.49
C GLU A 50 -88.35 -16.93 -7.96
N MET A 51 -88.92 -15.83 -7.46
CA MET A 51 -88.18 -14.72 -6.86
C MET A 51 -87.45 -15.15 -5.59
N SER A 52 -88.12 -15.90 -4.71
CA SER A 52 -87.52 -16.50 -3.51
C SER A 52 -86.37 -17.45 -3.84
N LYS A 53 -86.53 -18.27 -4.89
CA LYS A 53 -85.46 -19.14 -5.39
C LYS A 53 -84.27 -18.31 -5.89
N ARG A 54 -84.54 -17.21 -6.59
CA ARG A 54 -83.49 -16.31 -7.12
C ARG A 54 -82.73 -15.58 -6.02
N ILE A 55 -83.43 -15.06 -5.01
CA ILE A 55 -82.82 -14.45 -3.82
C ILE A 55 -81.93 -15.46 -3.10
N LYS A 56 -82.39 -16.71 -2.93
CA LYS A 56 -81.61 -17.79 -2.30
C LYS A 56 -80.34 -18.12 -3.09
N GLU A 57 -80.42 -18.16 -4.43
CA GLU A 57 -79.25 -18.36 -5.29
C GLU A 57 -78.25 -17.20 -5.20
N LEU A 58 -78.72 -15.95 -5.16
CA LEU A 58 -77.85 -14.77 -5.02
C LEU A 58 -77.19 -14.71 -3.64
N ARG A 59 -77.95 -14.96 -2.56
CA ARG A 59 -77.42 -15.06 -1.19
C ARG A 59 -76.37 -16.18 -1.07
N LYS A 60 -76.51 -17.29 -1.80
CA LYS A 60 -75.51 -18.37 -1.84
C LYS A 60 -74.21 -17.96 -2.54
N LYS A 61 -74.25 -17.01 -3.47
CA LYS A 61 -73.05 -16.52 -4.19
C LYS A 61 -72.26 -15.46 -3.42
N MET A 62 -72.92 -14.73 -2.53
CA MET A 62 -72.34 -13.58 -1.82
C MET A 62 -71.08 -13.90 -0.99
N PRO A 63 -71.00 -14.98 -0.18
CA PRO A 63 -69.78 -15.30 0.56
C PRO A 63 -68.56 -15.55 -0.34
N ASN A 64 -68.78 -16.23 -1.47
CA ASN A 64 -67.73 -16.50 -2.45
C ASN A 64 -67.29 -15.22 -3.17
N ALA A 65 -68.22 -14.30 -3.46
CA ALA A 65 -67.90 -13.01 -4.05
C ALA A 65 -67.03 -12.16 -3.11
N SER A 66 -67.41 -12.07 -1.82
CA SER A 66 -66.65 -11.32 -0.81
C SER A 66 -65.26 -11.93 -0.60
N ARG A 67 -65.15 -13.26 -0.48
CA ARG A 67 -63.85 -13.93 -0.32
C ARG A 67 -62.95 -13.74 -1.53
N ASN A 68 -63.50 -13.83 -2.75
CA ASN A 68 -62.76 -13.56 -3.98
C ASN A 68 -62.21 -12.13 -4.02
N MET A 69 -62.97 -11.13 -3.55
CA MET A 69 -62.50 -9.76 -3.49
C MET A 69 -61.32 -9.60 -2.51
N THR A 70 -61.42 -10.18 -1.32
CA THR A 70 -60.33 -10.16 -0.32
C THR A 70 -59.08 -10.85 -0.84
N VAL A 71 -59.19 -12.06 -1.39
CA VAL A 71 -58.04 -12.80 -1.94
C VAL A 71 -57.38 -12.01 -3.07
N ARG A 72 -58.16 -11.39 -3.97
CA ARG A 72 -57.61 -10.52 -5.03
C ARG A 72 -56.87 -9.31 -4.48
N ALA A 73 -57.36 -8.68 -3.41
CA ALA A 73 -56.69 -7.57 -2.76
C ALA A 73 -55.36 -8.01 -2.13
N GLU A 74 -55.35 -9.14 -1.42
CA GLU A 74 -54.13 -9.72 -0.84
C GLU A 74 -53.10 -10.10 -1.91
N MET A 75 -53.54 -10.69 -3.03
CA MET A 75 -52.67 -11.00 -4.16
C MET A 75 -52.06 -9.75 -4.79
N ARG A 76 -52.82 -8.65 -4.92
CA ARG A 76 -52.28 -7.37 -5.41
C ARG A 76 -51.19 -6.83 -4.47
N GLY A 77 -51.44 -6.81 -3.17
CA GLY A 77 -50.46 -6.36 -2.18
C GLY A 77 -49.18 -7.21 -2.20
N LEU A 78 -49.31 -8.54 -2.31
CA LEU A 78 -48.15 -9.43 -2.42
C LEU A 78 -47.36 -9.22 -3.72
N ARG A 79 -48.03 -8.97 -4.85
CA ARG A 79 -47.35 -8.67 -6.13
C ARG A 79 -46.56 -7.36 -6.04
N GLU A 80 -47.13 -6.34 -5.41
CA GLU A 80 -46.47 -5.06 -5.19
C GLU A 80 -45.25 -5.21 -4.28
N ALA A 81 -45.38 -5.92 -3.16
CA ALA A 81 -44.27 -6.22 -2.27
C ALA A 81 -43.13 -6.99 -2.98
N ILE A 82 -43.46 -7.98 -3.81
CA ILE A 82 -42.46 -8.70 -4.62
C ILE A 82 -41.78 -7.78 -5.62
N ARG A 83 -42.54 -6.91 -6.30
CA ARG A 83 -41.98 -5.94 -7.25
C ARG A 83 -41.01 -4.99 -6.56
N ASN A 84 -41.38 -4.44 -5.41
CA ASN A 84 -40.52 -3.54 -4.64
C ASN A 84 -39.24 -4.24 -4.17
N LYS A 85 -39.35 -5.44 -3.60
CA LYS A 85 -38.17 -6.21 -3.17
C LYS A 85 -37.27 -6.64 -4.34
N SER A 86 -37.86 -6.93 -5.50
CA SER A 86 -37.09 -7.23 -6.71
C SER A 86 -36.35 -5.99 -7.23
N GLY A 87 -36.96 -4.81 -7.13
CA GLY A 87 -36.32 -3.52 -7.43
C GLY A 87 -35.15 -3.22 -6.50
N GLU A 88 -35.35 -3.34 -5.18
CA GLU A 88 -34.29 -3.20 -4.17
C GLU A 88 -33.12 -4.17 -4.44
N ALA A 89 -33.42 -5.44 -4.71
CA ALA A 89 -32.39 -6.44 -5.00
C ALA A 89 -31.61 -6.12 -6.29
N LYS A 90 -32.27 -5.55 -7.31
CA LYS A 90 -31.60 -5.12 -8.54
C LYS A 90 -30.66 -3.94 -8.27
N ALA A 91 -31.13 -2.93 -7.54
CA ALA A 91 -30.30 -1.78 -7.17
C ALA A 91 -29.07 -2.19 -6.34
N LEU A 92 -29.26 -3.07 -5.35
CA LEU A 92 -28.14 -3.62 -4.56
C LEU A 92 -27.15 -4.42 -5.42
N ARG A 93 -27.64 -5.19 -6.41
CA ARG A 93 -26.77 -5.91 -7.34
C ARG A 93 -25.96 -4.94 -8.21
N GLU A 94 -26.56 -3.86 -8.71
CA GLU A 94 -25.87 -2.84 -9.49
C GLU A 94 -24.78 -2.14 -8.67
N GLU A 95 -25.06 -1.78 -7.42
CA GLU A 95 -24.05 -1.20 -6.51
C GLU A 95 -22.92 -2.19 -6.19
N MET A 96 -23.25 -3.46 -5.91
CA MET A 96 -22.25 -4.52 -5.73
C MET A 96 -21.33 -4.67 -6.94
N GLU A 97 -21.88 -4.62 -8.16
CA GLU A 97 -21.09 -4.72 -9.39
C GLU A 97 -20.18 -3.52 -9.58
N LYS A 98 -20.65 -2.29 -9.27
CA LYS A 98 -19.80 -1.09 -9.27
C LYS A 98 -18.64 -1.22 -8.29
N HIS A 99 -18.90 -1.67 -7.06
CA HIS A 99 -17.86 -1.86 -6.06
C HIS A 99 -16.87 -2.96 -6.46
N ALA A 100 -17.34 -4.06 -7.04
CA ALA A 100 -16.48 -5.12 -7.55
C ALA A 100 -15.53 -4.59 -8.65
N ARG A 101 -16.07 -3.86 -9.64
CA ARG A 101 -15.25 -3.25 -10.69
C ARG A 101 -14.22 -2.26 -10.14
N LEU A 102 -14.61 -1.43 -9.16
CA LEU A 102 -13.70 -0.50 -8.50
C LEU A 102 -12.59 -1.24 -7.74
N ALA A 103 -12.93 -2.32 -7.06
CA ALA A 103 -11.96 -3.15 -6.34
C ALA A 103 -10.96 -3.80 -7.31
N ASP A 104 -11.43 -4.32 -8.45
CA ASP A 104 -10.56 -4.89 -9.49
C ASP A 104 -9.62 -3.84 -10.08
N GLU A 105 -10.11 -2.63 -10.35
CA GLU A 105 -9.28 -1.52 -10.85
C GLU A 105 -8.20 -1.12 -9.83
N GLN A 106 -8.58 -0.98 -8.56
CA GLN A 106 -7.64 -0.66 -7.48
C GLN A 106 -6.62 -1.79 -7.26
N HIS A 107 -7.05 -3.05 -7.38
CA HIS A 107 -6.18 -4.21 -7.31
C HIS A 107 -5.14 -4.17 -8.44
N ALA A 108 -5.57 -3.92 -9.68
CA ALA A 108 -4.65 -3.79 -10.82
C ALA A 108 -3.64 -2.64 -10.62
N LYS A 109 -4.10 -1.47 -10.14
CA LYS A 109 -3.20 -0.34 -9.80
C LYS A 109 -2.17 -0.73 -8.73
N ARG A 110 -2.61 -1.46 -7.70
CA ARG A 110 -1.72 -1.93 -6.63
C ARG A 110 -0.67 -2.90 -7.17
N VAL A 111 -1.05 -3.86 -8.00
CA VAL A 111 -0.12 -4.81 -8.61
C VAL A 111 0.92 -4.06 -9.44
N ALA A 112 0.50 -3.11 -10.28
CA ALA A 112 1.43 -2.30 -11.07
C ALA A 112 2.41 -1.48 -10.20
N LEU A 113 1.96 -0.94 -9.07
CA LEU A 113 2.84 -0.25 -8.13
C LEU A 113 3.84 -1.20 -7.47
N LEU A 114 3.42 -2.41 -7.09
CA LEU A 114 4.31 -3.42 -6.53
C LEU A 114 5.38 -3.86 -7.53
N GLU A 115 5.04 -4.02 -8.80
CA GLU A 115 6.03 -4.32 -9.85
C GLU A 115 7.03 -3.17 -10.02
N LYS A 116 6.58 -1.92 -9.97
CA LYS A 116 7.47 -0.76 -10.01
C LYS A 116 8.39 -0.70 -8.79
N ALA A 117 7.87 -1.02 -7.60
CA ALA A 117 8.65 -1.08 -6.38
C ALA A 117 9.75 -2.15 -6.48
N ARG A 118 9.41 -3.37 -6.94
CA ARG A 118 10.39 -4.45 -7.16
C ARG A 118 11.49 -4.04 -8.14
N LYS A 119 11.14 -3.38 -9.25
CA LYS A 119 12.14 -2.87 -10.20
C LYS A 119 13.05 -1.81 -9.57
N MET A 120 12.54 -1.00 -8.63
CA MET A 120 13.37 -0.04 -7.89
C MET A 120 14.27 -0.74 -6.88
N GLU A 121 13.79 -1.78 -6.21
CA GLU A 121 14.59 -2.61 -5.29
C GLU A 121 15.74 -3.30 -6.02
N GLU A 122 15.48 -3.88 -7.20
CA GLU A 122 16.53 -4.48 -8.05
C GLU A 122 17.60 -3.45 -8.44
N LYS A 123 17.18 -2.29 -8.94
CA LYS A 123 18.11 -1.19 -9.27
C LYS A 123 18.90 -0.70 -8.07
N LEU A 124 18.27 -0.63 -6.90
CA LEU A 124 18.95 -0.23 -5.67
C LEU A 124 20.01 -1.26 -5.28
N ALA A 125 19.71 -2.56 -5.41
CA ALA A 125 20.67 -3.62 -5.15
C ALA A 125 21.88 -3.53 -6.08
N ASP A 126 21.66 -3.27 -7.38
CA ASP A 126 22.74 -3.08 -8.35
C ASP A 126 23.62 -1.87 -7.98
N VAL A 127 23.01 -0.73 -7.66
CA VAL A 127 23.73 0.49 -7.25
C VAL A 127 24.51 0.27 -5.94
N LEU A 128 23.93 -0.44 -4.98
CA LEU A 128 24.62 -0.76 -3.72
C LEU A 128 25.82 -1.68 -3.93
N LYS A 129 25.73 -2.61 -4.88
CA LYS A 129 26.85 -3.46 -5.27
C LYS A 129 27.97 -2.63 -5.90
N GLU A 130 27.64 -1.78 -6.87
CA GLU A 130 28.62 -0.87 -7.49
C GLU A 130 29.26 0.06 -6.46
N LEU A 131 28.49 0.57 -5.49
CA LEU A 131 29.00 1.38 -4.40
C LEU A 131 30.00 0.62 -3.53
N GLY A 132 29.74 -0.67 -3.26
CA GLY A 132 30.68 -1.56 -2.58
C GLY A 132 32.00 -1.67 -3.33
N ASP A 133 31.93 -2.00 -4.62
CA ASP A 133 33.12 -2.14 -5.48
C ASP A 133 33.94 -0.84 -5.56
N VAL A 134 33.27 0.32 -5.61
CA VAL A 134 33.94 1.63 -5.62
C VAL A 134 34.58 1.93 -4.27
N ARG A 135 33.91 1.59 -3.17
CA ARG A 135 34.46 1.78 -1.82
C ARG A 135 35.71 0.94 -1.62
N ASP A 136 35.67 -0.33 -2.00
CA ASP A 136 36.81 -1.23 -1.86
C ASP A 136 38.01 -0.71 -2.67
N LYS A 137 37.79 -0.24 -3.91
CA LYS A 137 38.84 0.43 -4.70
C LYS A 137 39.38 1.70 -4.06
N ALA A 138 38.52 2.48 -3.40
CA ALA A 138 38.93 3.69 -2.70
C ALA A 138 39.79 3.37 -1.47
N ASP A 139 39.42 2.31 -0.73
CA ASP A 139 40.17 1.81 0.41
C ASP A 139 41.55 1.27 -0.04
N ASP A 140 41.61 0.47 -1.10
CA ASP A 140 42.87 -0.01 -1.70
C ASP A 140 43.78 1.16 -2.12
N ALA A 141 43.22 2.16 -2.79
CA ALA A 141 43.97 3.34 -3.21
C ALA A 141 44.45 4.16 -2.00
N HIS A 142 43.66 4.22 -0.92
CA HIS A 142 44.04 4.89 0.31
C HIS A 142 45.17 4.17 1.03
N GLU A 143 45.12 2.84 1.10
CA GLU A 143 46.20 2.02 1.67
C GLU A 143 47.52 2.23 0.90
N GLY A 144 47.48 2.13 -0.43
CA GLY A 144 48.65 2.40 -1.27
C GLY A 144 49.20 3.82 -1.11
N PHE A 145 48.33 4.82 -0.92
CA PHE A 145 48.76 6.18 -0.61
C PHE A 145 49.47 6.27 0.76
N LEU A 146 48.95 5.60 1.79
CA LEU A 146 49.56 5.59 3.11
C LEU A 146 50.94 4.92 3.10
N GLU A 147 51.08 3.82 2.36
CA GLU A 147 52.36 3.13 2.15
C GLU A 147 53.37 4.03 1.44
N ALA A 148 52.99 4.61 0.30
CA ALA A 148 53.84 5.52 -0.46
C ALA A 148 54.27 6.74 0.36
N ARG A 149 53.35 7.30 1.17
CA ARG A 149 53.65 8.39 2.10
C ARG A 149 54.62 7.95 3.20
N GLY A 150 54.46 6.73 3.71
CA GLY A 150 55.37 6.14 4.69
C GLY A 150 56.78 5.98 4.14
N GLU A 151 56.91 5.47 2.93
CA GLU A 151 58.19 5.29 2.26
C GLU A 151 58.87 6.63 1.93
N ALA A 152 58.12 7.61 1.42
CA ALA A 152 58.62 8.95 1.18
C ALA A 152 59.19 9.58 2.47
N ARG A 153 58.53 9.37 3.63
CA ARG A 153 59.06 9.82 4.93
C ARG A 153 60.35 9.11 5.30
N ARG A 154 60.42 7.77 5.14
CA ARG A 154 61.64 7.01 5.43
C ARG A 154 62.82 7.47 4.57
N ILE A 155 62.60 7.69 3.28
CA ILE A 155 63.63 8.20 2.36
C ILE A 155 64.10 9.58 2.84
N THR A 156 63.17 10.49 3.13
CA THR A 156 63.50 11.84 3.61
C THR A 156 64.30 11.80 4.92
N ASP A 157 63.91 10.94 5.87
CA ASP A 157 64.61 10.80 7.15
C ASP A 157 66.00 10.16 6.97
N ALA A 158 66.13 9.18 6.06
CA ALA A 158 67.41 8.58 5.71
C ALA A 158 68.36 9.57 5.02
N GLU A 159 67.85 10.41 4.12
CA GLU A 159 68.62 11.49 3.49
C GLU A 159 69.12 12.50 4.52
N ARG A 160 68.24 12.95 5.43
CA ARG A 160 68.64 13.84 6.54
C ARG A 160 69.68 13.19 7.46
N ALA A 161 69.54 11.90 7.76
CA ALA A 161 70.50 11.18 8.57
C ALA A 161 71.87 11.06 7.87
N LYS A 162 71.88 10.79 6.55
CA LYS A 162 73.11 10.78 5.74
C LYS A 162 73.77 12.15 5.70
N GLU A 163 73.02 13.21 5.43
CA GLU A 163 73.55 14.58 5.38
C GLU A 163 74.17 14.98 6.73
N LYS A 164 73.50 14.64 7.83
CA LYS A 164 74.04 14.86 9.19
C LYS A 164 75.31 14.04 9.43
N ALA A 165 75.33 12.76 9.05
CA ALA A 165 76.50 11.91 9.21
C ALA A 165 77.69 12.39 8.35
N GLU A 166 77.46 12.85 7.14
CA GLU A 166 78.48 13.45 6.28
C GLU A 166 79.03 14.75 6.88
N LYS A 167 78.16 15.60 7.43
CA LYS A 167 78.58 16.82 8.11
C LYS A 167 79.41 16.50 9.36
N ASP A 168 78.94 15.58 10.20
CA ASP A 168 79.66 15.14 11.39
C ASP A 168 81.01 14.48 11.02
N ALA A 169 81.08 13.73 9.92
CA ALA A 169 82.32 13.14 9.42
C ALA A 169 83.31 14.21 8.92
N LYS A 170 82.84 15.18 8.13
CA LYS A 170 83.65 16.32 7.67
C LYS A 170 84.17 17.16 8.85
N ASP A 171 83.31 17.43 9.82
CA ASP A 171 83.68 18.18 11.03
C ASP A 171 84.71 17.40 11.86
N LYS A 172 84.56 16.07 11.98
CA LYS A 172 85.53 15.19 12.65
C LYS A 172 86.86 15.13 11.91
N GLU A 173 86.84 15.02 10.58
CA GLU A 173 88.05 15.02 9.75
C GLU A 173 88.78 16.36 9.86
N MET A 174 88.06 17.48 9.78
CA MET A 174 88.61 18.82 9.96
C MET A 174 89.24 18.98 11.35
N ARG A 175 88.54 18.57 12.41
CA ARG A 175 89.08 18.57 13.78
C ARG A 175 90.31 17.67 13.93
N SER A 176 90.34 16.51 13.28
CA SER A 176 91.51 15.63 13.30
C SER A 176 92.71 16.27 12.61
N LYS A 177 92.52 16.85 11.42
CA LYS A 177 93.56 17.58 10.68
C LYS A 177 94.11 18.77 11.47
N LEU A 178 93.21 19.57 12.05
CA LEU A 178 93.59 20.67 12.95
C LEU A 178 94.36 20.16 14.19
N GLY A 179 93.94 19.03 14.77
CA GLY A 179 94.63 18.40 15.90
C GLY A 179 96.02 17.84 15.55
N GLU A 180 96.20 17.27 14.36
CA GLU A 180 97.51 16.81 13.86
C GLU A 180 98.44 18.00 13.56
N GLN A 181 97.92 19.06 12.94
CA GLN A 181 98.64 20.31 12.73
C GLN A 181 99.06 20.94 14.05
N ALA A 182 98.15 21.02 15.03
CA ALA A 182 98.45 21.51 16.37
C ALA A 182 99.54 20.68 17.07
N LYS A 183 99.50 19.34 16.94
CA LYS A 183 100.58 18.47 17.48
C LYS A 183 101.93 18.74 16.82
N ALA A 184 101.97 18.89 15.49
CA ALA A 184 103.20 19.21 14.76
C ALA A 184 103.77 20.58 15.15
N ILE A 185 102.91 21.59 15.29
CA ILE A 185 103.27 22.93 15.73
C ILE A 185 103.77 22.89 17.19
N LEU A 186 103.09 22.16 18.07
CA LEU A 186 103.52 21.98 19.46
C LEU A 186 104.87 21.28 19.57
N THR A 187 105.18 20.31 18.70
CA THR A 187 106.51 19.67 18.66
C THR A 187 107.60 20.65 18.23
N LYS A 188 107.34 21.52 17.24
CA LYS A 188 108.27 22.60 16.85
C LYS A 188 108.48 23.60 17.98
N PHE A 189 107.40 23.99 18.67
CA PHE A 189 107.47 24.88 19.82
C PHE A 189 108.30 24.28 20.96
N LYS A 190 108.10 22.99 21.28
CA LYS A 190 108.92 22.26 22.28
C LYS A 190 110.39 22.11 21.86
N ALA A 191 110.68 22.09 20.56
CA ALA A 191 112.03 22.09 20.01
C ALA A 191 112.71 23.48 20.05
N GLY A 192 112.00 24.53 20.49
CA GLY A 192 112.54 25.88 20.66
C GLY A 192 112.48 26.76 19.40
N GLU A 193 111.76 26.33 18.37
CA GLU A 193 111.54 27.14 17.16
C GLU A 193 110.49 28.23 17.40
N LYS A 194 110.71 29.43 16.83
CA LYS A 194 109.75 30.55 16.95
C LYS A 194 108.50 30.26 16.12
N LEU A 195 107.34 30.30 16.77
CA LEU A 195 106.04 30.16 16.12
C LEU A 195 105.62 31.45 15.40
N SER A 196 104.96 31.30 14.25
CA SER A 196 104.26 32.40 13.58
C SER A 196 102.90 32.70 14.25
N PHE A 197 102.34 33.89 13.99
CA PHE A 197 101.03 34.29 14.54
C PHE A 197 99.90 33.35 14.11
N GLU A 198 99.94 32.86 12.87
CA GLU A 198 98.98 31.88 12.34
C GLU A 198 99.08 30.53 13.06
N GLU A 199 100.29 30.07 13.39
CA GLU A 199 100.51 28.83 14.14
C GLU A 199 100.07 28.93 15.62
N ILE A 200 100.20 30.11 16.23
CA ILE A 200 99.67 30.38 17.58
C ILE A 200 98.14 30.35 17.58
N GLN A 201 97.51 30.92 16.55
CA GLN A 201 96.06 30.93 16.42
C GLN A 201 95.49 29.50 16.29
N VAL A 202 96.15 28.63 15.51
CA VAL A 202 95.75 27.21 15.38
C VAL A 202 95.82 26.47 16.72
N LEU A 203 96.83 26.74 17.56
CA LEU A 203 96.94 26.16 18.91
C LEU A 203 95.85 26.66 19.87
N GLN A 204 95.45 27.93 19.78
CA GLN A 204 94.34 28.49 20.57
C GLN A 204 92.99 27.91 20.16
N GLU A 205 92.72 27.80 18.86
CA GLU A 205 91.47 27.26 18.32
C GLU A 205 91.30 25.76 18.63
N THR A 206 92.40 25.02 18.76
CA THR A 206 92.40 23.60 19.14
C THR A 206 92.48 23.37 20.66
N GLY A 207 92.65 24.42 21.47
CA GLY A 207 92.76 24.33 22.93
C GLY A 207 94.05 23.65 23.43
N ALA A 208 95.11 23.67 22.63
CA ALA A 208 96.41 23.04 22.94
C ALA A 208 97.43 24.02 23.57
N LEU A 209 96.96 25.21 23.97
CA LEU A 209 97.70 26.31 24.57
C LEU A 209 97.27 26.55 26.01
#